data_AF-A0A917BD55-F1
#
_entry.id   AF-A0A917BD55-F1
#
_cell.length_a   1.000
_cell.length_b   1.000
_cell.length_c   1.000
_cell.angle_alpha   90.00
_cell.angle_beta   90.00
_cell.angle_gamma   90.00
#
_symmetry.space_group_name_H-M   'P 1'
#
loop_
_entity.id
_entity.type
_entity.pdbx_description
1 polymer ?
#
loop_
_entity_poly.entity_id
_entity_poly.type
_entity_poly.pdbx_seq_one_letter_code
_entity_poly.pdbx_strand_id
1 'polypeptide(L)' 'MSTRTRPEETGLDELDPGMNPARDAVHFRRIQTARANLSAAEDDLREAVQAARDAGDSWTIIGAALNITRQAAQQRFGGN' A
#
# COMPACT_ATOMS: atom_id res chain seq x y z
N MET A 1 -1.91 5.45 22.94
CA MET A 1 -1.24 5.69 21.64
C MET A 1 -2.06 6.73 20.90
N SER A 2 -1.74 8.01 21.03
CA SER A 2 -2.44 9.09 20.31
C SER A 2 -1.73 9.32 18.98
N THR A 3 -2.37 9.01 17.87
CA THR A 3 -1.90 9.38 16.54
C THR A 3 -2.01 10.90 16.41
N ARG A 4 -0.93 11.61 16.75
CA ARG A 4 -0.85 13.06 16.60
C ARG A 4 -0.38 13.37 15.19
N THR A 5 -1.28 13.26 14.22
CA THR A 5 -1.03 13.77 12.87
C THR A 5 -0.80 15.27 12.99
N ARG A 6 0.40 15.74 12.63
CA ARG A 6 0.72 17.17 12.70
C ARG A 6 -0.02 17.85 11.53
N PRO A 7 -0.82 18.91 11.75
CA PRO A 7 -1.64 19.55 10.71
C PRO A 7 -0.85 19.90 9.43
N GLU A 8 0.39 20.35 9.64
CA GLU A 8 1.36 20.78 8.63
C GLU A 8 1.68 19.70 7.57
N GLU A 9 1.63 18.41 7.91
CA GLU A 9 2.03 17.32 7.01
C GLU A 9 0.95 16.95 5.97
N THR A 10 -0.28 17.40 6.22
CA THR A 10 -1.45 17.05 5.40
C THR A 10 -1.90 18.17 4.46
N GLY A 11 -1.32 19.38 4.57
CA GLY A 11 -1.70 20.57 3.80
C GLY A 11 -3.09 21.11 4.12
N LEU A 12 -3.71 20.67 5.22
CA LEU A 12 -5.07 21.05 5.59
C LEU A 12 -5.20 22.54 5.97
N ASP A 13 -4.11 23.16 6.44
CA ASP A 13 -4.07 24.59 6.79
C ASP A 13 -4.15 25.51 5.54
N GLU A 14 -3.87 24.98 4.35
CA GLU A 14 -3.95 25.71 3.08
C GLU A 14 -5.36 25.67 2.47
N LEU A 15 -6.25 24.83 3.00
CA LEU A 15 -7.62 24.67 2.50
C LEU A 15 -8.53 25.75 3.10
N ASP A 16 -8.86 26.79 2.33
CA ASP A 16 -9.91 27.74 2.69
C ASP A 16 -11.31 27.10 2.50
N PRO A 17 -12.12 26.92 3.57
CA PRO A 17 -13.48 26.40 3.47
C PRO A 17 -14.44 27.28 2.68
N GLY A 18 -14.15 28.58 2.56
CA GLY A 18 -14.93 29.54 1.77
C GLY A 18 -14.72 29.39 0.26
N MET A 19 -13.54 28.93 -0.15
CA MET A 19 -13.23 28.59 -1.56
C MET A 19 -13.53 27.12 -1.90
N ASN A 20 -13.56 26.25 -0.89
CA ASN A 20 -13.86 24.82 -1.01
C ASN A 20 -15.10 24.46 -0.19
N PRO A 21 -16.32 24.80 -0.66
CA PRO A 21 -17.54 24.42 0.03
C PRO A 21 -17.54 22.91 0.25
N ALA A 22 -17.91 22.49 1.47
CA ALA A 22 -17.93 21.08 1.85
C ALA A 22 -18.81 20.27 0.88
N ARG A 23 -18.17 19.66 -0.11
CA ARG A 23 -18.80 18.69 -1.02
C ARG A 23 -18.97 17.38 -0.27
N ASP A 24 -20.04 16.65 -0.58
CA ASP A 24 -20.26 15.31 -0.02
C ASP A 24 -18.97 14.50 -0.16
N ALA A 25 -18.45 14.03 0.97
CA ALA A 25 -17.15 13.40 1.07
C ALA A 25 -17.10 12.01 0.40
N VAL A 26 -18.05 11.67 -0.46
CA VAL A 26 -18.08 10.40 -1.24
C VAL A 26 -16.76 10.16 -1.95
N HIS A 27 -16.21 11.16 -2.63
CA HIS A 27 -14.96 11.02 -3.36
C HIS A 27 -13.76 10.78 -2.42
N PHE A 28 -13.70 11.50 -1.30
CA PHE A 28 -12.66 11.30 -0.28
C PHE A 28 -12.77 9.94 0.40
N ARG A 29 -13.99 9.50 0.77
CA ARG A 29 -14.26 8.16 1.29
C ARG A 29 -13.82 7.09 0.29
N ARG A 30 -14.16 7.25 -0.99
CA ARG A 30 -13.73 6.33 -2.05
C ARG A 30 -12.21 6.25 -2.19
N ILE A 31 -11.50 7.38 -2.09
CA ILE A 31 -10.02 7.39 -2.08
C ILE A 31 -9.47 6.64 -0.86
N GLN A 32 -10.02 6.90 0.34
CA GLN A 32 -9.57 6.20 1.54
C GLN A 32 -9.82 4.70 1.46
N THR A 33 -10.99 4.27 0.98
CA THR A 33 -11.29 2.86 0.72
C THR A 33 -10.34 2.26 -0.31
N ALA A 34 -10.07 2.94 -1.42
CA ALA A 34 -9.13 2.46 -2.44
C ALA A 34 -7.71 2.30 -1.87
N ARG A 35 -7.26 3.25 -1.03
CA ARG A 35 -5.97 3.15 -0.33
C ARG A 35 -5.92 1.97 0.64
N ALA A 36 -6.98 1.76 1.42
CA ALA A 36 -7.06 0.63 2.35
C ALA A 36 -7.01 -0.71 1.57
N ASN A 37 -7.75 -0.81 0.46
CA ASN A 37 -7.74 -1.99 -0.40
C ASN A 37 -6.36 -2.24 -1.02
N LEU A 38 -5.64 -1.19 -1.42
CA LEU A 38 -4.27 -1.33 -1.93
C LEU A 38 -3.34 -1.86 -0.84
N SER A 39 -3.41 -1.32 0.38
CA SER A 39 -2.60 -1.81 1.52
C SER A 39 -2.89 -3.28 1.81
N ALA A 40 -4.16 -3.67 1.86
CA ALA A 40 -4.56 -5.06 2.08
C ALA A 40 -4.03 -5.98 0.97
N ALA A 41 -4.19 -5.59 -0.30
CA ALA A 41 -3.69 -6.37 -1.43
C ALA A 41 -2.15 -6.50 -1.42
N GLU A 42 -1.42 -5.48 -0.96
CA GLU A 42 0.02 -5.56 -0.79
C GLU A 42 0.43 -6.53 0.32
N ASP A 43 -0.29 -6.53 1.44
CA ASP A 43 -0.04 -7.45 2.56
C ASP A 43 -0.35 -8.89 2.18
N ASP A 44 -1.49 -9.14 1.52
CA ASP A 44 -1.86 -10.44 0.96
C ASP A 44 -0.78 -10.95 -0.03
N LEU A 45 -0.23 -10.07 -0.86
CA LEU A 45 0.84 -10.43 -1.79
C LEU A 45 2.12 -10.83 -1.06
N ARG A 46 2.49 -10.13 0.03
CA ARG A 46 3.66 -10.48 0.85
C ARG A 46 3.48 -11.83 1.52
N GLU A 47 2.29 -12.09 2.07
CA GLU A 47 1.95 -13.39 2.69
C GLU A 47 2.03 -14.53 1.67
N ALA A 48 1.44 -14.35 0.48
CA ALA A 48 1.49 -15.35 -0.59
C ALA A 48 2.93 -15.66 -1.03
N VAL A 49 3.78 -14.63 -1.16
CA VAL A 49 5.21 -14.81 -1.49
C VAL A 49 5.93 -15.55 -0.37
N GLN A 50 5.67 -15.21 0.89
CA GLN A 50 6.27 -15.90 2.04
C GLN A 50 5.85 -17.38 2.08
N ALA A 51 4.56 -17.67 1.90
CA ALA A 51 4.05 -19.03 1.85
C ALA A 51 4.71 -19.86 0.73
N ALA A 52 4.91 -19.28 -0.46
CA ALA A 52 5.64 -19.93 -1.55
C ALA A 52 7.09 -20.22 -1.17
N ARG A 53 7.77 -19.27 -0.51
CA ARG A 53 9.14 -19.46 0.00
C ARG A 53 9.23 -20.57 1.04
N ASP A 54 8.27 -20.62 1.97
CA ASP A 54 8.19 -21.64 3.02
C ASP A 54 7.87 -23.03 2.44
N ALA A 55 7.10 -23.10 1.35
CA ALA A 55 6.87 -24.31 0.57
C ALA A 55 8.11 -24.78 -0.23
N GLY A 56 9.17 -23.96 -0.30
CA GLY A 56 10.42 -24.26 -0.98
C GLY A 56 10.54 -23.73 -2.41
N ASP A 57 9.57 -22.95 -2.88
CA ASP A 57 9.64 -22.38 -4.24
C ASP A 57 10.84 -21.44 -4.38
N SER A 58 11.57 -21.58 -5.49
CA SER A 58 12.71 -20.72 -5.78
C SER A 58 12.27 -19.29 -6.15
N TRP A 59 13.15 -18.32 -5.92
CA TRP A 59 12.94 -16.94 -6.38
C TRP A 59 12.70 -16.82 -7.88
N THR A 60 13.14 -17.79 -8.68
CA THR A 60 12.87 -17.81 -10.13
C THR A 60 11.39 -18.10 -10.42
N ILE A 61 10.79 -19.07 -9.73
CA ILE A 61 9.37 -19.41 -9.87
C ILE A 61 8.50 -18.27 -9.37
N ILE A 62 8.83 -17.71 -8.20
CA ILE A 62 8.12 -16.58 -7.62
C ILE A 62 8.21 -15.34 -8.53
N GLY A 63 9.40 -15.04 -9.07
CA GLY A 63 9.58 -13.95 -10.03
C GLY A 63 8.71 -14.12 -11.28
N ALA A 64 8.65 -15.34 -11.83
CA ALA A 64 7.78 -15.64 -12.98
C ALA A 64 6.29 -15.42 -12.65
N ALA A 65 5.83 -15.86 -11.48
CA ALA A 65 4.45 -15.64 -11.03
C ALA A 65 4.12 -14.15 -10.83
N LEU A 66 5.09 -13.36 -10.36
CA LEU A 66 4.97 -11.92 -10.17
C LEU A 66 5.21 -11.10 -11.45
N ASN A 67 5.57 -11.76 -12.56
CA ASN A 67 6.00 -11.14 -13.82
C ASN A 67 7.16 -10.13 -13.65
N ILE A 68 8.15 -10.49 -12.82
CA ILE A 68 9.37 -9.71 -12.60
C ILE A 68 10.61 -10.63 -12.63
N THR A 69 11.80 -10.03 -12.66
CA THR A 69 13.02 -10.82 -12.59
C THR A 69 13.19 -11.49 -11.22
N ARG A 70 13.90 -12.63 -11.17
CA ARG A 70 14.32 -13.28 -9.92
C ARG A 70 14.98 -12.29 -8.94
N GLN A 71 15.89 -11.45 -9.45
CA GLN A 71 16.62 -10.48 -8.64
C GLN A 71 15.68 -9.42 -8.05
N ALA A 72 14.72 -8.92 -8.84
CA ALA A 72 13.70 -7.98 -8.35
C ALA A 72 12.79 -8.63 -7.29
N ALA A 73 12.39 -9.88 -7.48
CA ALA A 73 11.60 -10.62 -6.48
C ALA A 73 12.37 -10.79 -5.17
N GLN A 74 13.62 -11.26 -5.24
CA GLN A 74 14.47 -11.42 -4.06
C GLN A 74 14.74 -10.08 -3.36
N GLN A 75 15.00 -9.01 -4.11
CA GLN A 75 15.23 -7.68 -3.51
C GLN A 75 13.98 -7.15 -2.80
N ARG A 76 12.80 -7.36 -3.38
CA ARG A 76 11.54 -6.83 -2.85
C ARG A 76 10.99 -7.63 -1.67
N PHE A 77 11.15 -8.96 -1.68
CA PHE A 77 10.50 -9.87 -0.73
C PHE A 77 11.47 -10.75 0.07
N GLY A 78 12.76 -10.73 -0.22
CA GLY A 78 13.72 -11.67 0.36
C GLY A 78 14.14 -11.40 1.80
N GLY A 79 13.63 -10.35 2.42
CA GLY A 79 14.07 -9.89 3.73
C GLY A 79 15.46 -9.26 3.67
N ASN A 80 15.72 -8.32 4.58
CA ASN A 80 17.09 -7.95 4.94
C ASN A 80 17.52 -8.80 6.13
#